data_AF-A0A374ET44-F1
#
_entry.id   AF-A0A374ET44-F1
#
_cell.length_a   1.000
_cell.length_b   1.000
_cell.length_c   1.000
_cell.angle_alpha   90.00
_cell.angle_beta   90.00
_cell.angle_gamma   90.00
#
_symmetry.space_group_name_H-M   'P 1'
#
loop_
_entity.id
_entity.type
_entity.pdbx_description
1 polymer ?
#
loop_
_entity_poly.entity_id
_entity_poly.type
_entity_poly.pdbx_seq_one_letter_code
_entity_poly.pdbx_strand_id
1 'polypeptide(L)'
;MDNNKNNVSRKASGNTASVVAIIVVGIFVLCVILLLAKGLFASNSSEVPKGINTATINTNESVAEPVNSAAPADTSVTDNSSVDESGVVTDVSSDESSQTDVLDVMYVTEYAYLHVAPDNDAENIVCMSPGVQVNVLEYEDNGYVKINFMNIDGPLTGYIYKDYLTTDSSIAVQW
;
A
#
# COMPACT_ATOMS: atom_id res chain seq x y z
N MET A 1 49.92 -61.22 -33.95
CA MET A 1 49.99 -60.86 -32.52
C MET A 1 51.02 -59.76 -32.41
N ASP A 2 50.66 -58.58 -31.89
CA ASP A 2 51.52 -57.63 -31.18
C ASP A 2 50.64 -56.46 -30.70
N ASN A 3 50.08 -56.61 -29.51
CA ASN A 3 49.17 -55.63 -28.92
C ASN A 3 49.98 -54.81 -27.91
N ASN A 4 50.54 -53.69 -28.37
CA ASN A 4 51.26 -52.74 -27.52
C ASN A 4 50.28 -52.03 -26.56
N LYS A 5 50.32 -52.39 -25.27
CA LYS A 5 49.62 -51.69 -24.19
C LYS A 5 50.52 -50.59 -23.61
N ASN A 6 50.34 -49.35 -24.05
CA ASN A 6 50.90 -48.18 -23.37
C ASN A 6 49.85 -47.59 -22.40
N ASN A 7 49.84 -48.10 -21.17
CA ASN A 7 49.15 -47.42 -20.07
C ASN A 7 49.95 -46.17 -19.68
N VAL A 8 49.58 -45.01 -20.24
CA VAL A 8 50.05 -43.72 -19.76
C VAL A 8 49.16 -43.33 -18.56
N SER A 9 49.67 -43.59 -17.36
CA SER A 9 49.11 -43.05 -16.12
C SER A 9 49.22 -41.53 -16.15
N ARG A 10 48.11 -40.84 -16.45
CA ARG A 10 48.03 -39.38 -16.34
C ARG A 10 47.96 -39.03 -14.87
N LYS A 11 49.12 -38.72 -14.28
CA LYS A 11 49.22 -38.03 -12.98
C LYS A 11 48.46 -36.70 -13.09
N ALA A 12 47.27 -36.64 -12.49
CA ALA A 12 46.53 -35.40 -12.35
C ALA A 12 47.29 -34.48 -11.38
N SER A 13 48.25 -33.73 -11.92
CA SER A 13 48.75 -32.53 -11.28
C SER A 13 47.64 -31.49 -11.37
N GLY A 14 46.66 -31.58 -10.46
CA GLY A 14 45.66 -30.55 -10.28
C GLY A 14 46.37 -29.29 -9.80
N ASN A 15 46.41 -28.27 -10.65
CA ASN A 15 47.04 -26.98 -10.37
C ASN A 15 46.31 -26.33 -9.18
N THR A 16 46.77 -26.60 -7.96
CA THR A 16 46.24 -25.99 -6.73
C THR A 16 46.24 -24.46 -6.85
N ALA A 17 47.21 -23.89 -7.56
CA ALA A 17 47.26 -22.47 -7.91
C ALA A 17 46.06 -21.98 -8.75
N SER A 18 45.55 -22.80 -9.67
CA SER A 18 44.35 -22.47 -10.48
C SER A 18 43.09 -22.52 -9.62
N VAL A 19 42.98 -23.53 -8.76
CA VAL A 19 41.85 -23.66 -7.83
C VAL A 19 41.83 -22.49 -6.84
N VAL A 20 42.99 -22.10 -6.30
CA VAL A 20 43.11 -20.95 -5.40
C VAL A 20 42.76 -19.64 -6.10
N ALA A 21 43.21 -19.43 -7.35
CA ALA A 21 42.86 -18.23 -8.12
C ALA A 21 41.34 -18.13 -8.37
N ILE A 22 40.69 -19.24 -8.71
CA ILE A 22 39.23 -19.29 -8.90
C ILE A 22 38.49 -18.97 -7.60
N ILE A 23 38.96 -19.49 -6.46
CA ILE A 23 38.37 -19.22 -5.15
C ILE A 23 38.52 -17.73 -4.79
N VAL A 24 39.69 -17.13 -4.99
CA VAL A 24 39.94 -15.71 -4.67
C VAL A 24 39.07 -14.79 -5.54
N VAL A 25 38.97 -15.08 -6.85
CA VAL A 25 38.11 -14.31 -7.76
C VAL A 25 36.64 -14.47 -7.38
N GLY A 26 36.20 -15.70 -7.05
CA GLY A 26 34.83 -15.96 -6.61
C GLY A 26 34.46 -15.22 -5.32
N ILE A 27 35.35 -15.22 -4.32
CA ILE A 27 35.15 -14.48 -3.07
C ILE A 27 35.12 -12.97 -3.32
N PHE A 28 36.01 -12.45 -4.17
CA PHE A 28 36.04 -11.01 -4.49
C PHE A 28 34.74 -10.55 -5.15
N VAL A 29 34.24 -11.29 -6.15
CA VAL A 29 32.97 -10.98 -6.82
C VAL A 29 31.80 -11.08 -5.83
N LEU A 30 31.79 -12.11 -4.96
CA LEU A 30 30.77 -12.24 -3.92
C LEU A 30 30.79 -11.06 -2.94
N CYS A 31 31.97 -10.62 -2.48
CA CYS A 31 32.11 -9.46 -1.60
C CYS A 31 31.62 -8.17 -2.26
N VAL A 32 31.91 -7.95 -3.54
CA VAL A 32 31.40 -6.79 -4.28
C VAL A 32 29.87 -6.83 -4.37
N ILE A 33 29.28 -7.98 -4.68
CA ILE A 33 27.81 -8.14 -4.71
C ILE A 33 27.21 -7.86 -3.33
N LEU A 34 27.81 -8.38 -2.25
CA LEU A 34 27.32 -8.12 -0.89
C LEU A 34 27.48 -6.66 -0.47
N LEU A 35 28.56 -5.98 -0.85
CA LEU A 35 28.75 -4.56 -0.56
C LEU A 35 27.76 -3.69 -1.35
N LEU A 36 27.51 -4.01 -2.62
CA LEU A 36 26.51 -3.34 -3.43
C LEU A 36 25.09 -3.62 -2.92
N ALA A 37 24.79 -4.86 -2.49
CA ALA A 37 23.52 -5.18 -1.85
C ALA A 37 23.32 -4.38 -0.54
N LYS A 38 24.36 -4.25 0.28
CA LYS A 38 24.32 -3.42 1.50
C LYS A 38 24.16 -1.93 1.22
N GLY A 39 24.56 -1.45 0.04
CA GLY A 39 24.30 -0.08 -0.43
C GLY A 39 22.96 0.09 -1.14
N LEU A 40 22.42 -0.96 -1.77
CA LEU A 40 21.11 -0.95 -2.44
C LEU A 40 19.95 -1.06 -1.45
N PHE A 41 20.18 -1.67 -0.29
CA PHE A 41 19.26 -1.64 0.84
C PHE A 41 19.87 -0.75 1.92
N ALA A 42 19.80 0.57 1.72
CA ALA A 42 19.89 1.49 2.84
C ALA A 42 18.94 0.97 3.92
N SER A 43 19.47 0.75 5.14
CA SER A 43 18.69 0.32 6.28
C SER A 43 17.53 1.29 6.48
N ASN A 44 16.35 0.91 6.01
CA ASN A 44 15.15 1.55 6.46
C ASN A 44 14.96 1.11 7.92
N SER A 45 14.58 2.09 8.75
CA SER A 45 14.53 2.02 10.21
C SER A 45 14.03 0.67 10.75
N SER A 46 14.59 0.21 11.88
CA SER A 46 14.05 -0.91 12.66
C SER A 46 12.70 -0.59 13.32
N GLU A 47 12.15 0.61 13.07
CA GLU A 47 10.83 1.01 13.51
C GLU A 47 9.80 0.57 12.47
N VAL A 48 9.02 -0.45 12.83
CA VAL A 48 7.73 -0.69 12.20
C VAL A 48 6.87 0.55 12.48
N PRO A 49 6.35 1.26 11.46
CA PRO A 49 5.40 2.33 11.70
C PRO A 49 4.20 1.76 12.46
N LYS A 50 3.88 2.35 13.62
CA LYS A 50 2.61 2.05 14.28
C LYS A 50 1.50 2.54 13.36
N GLY A 51 0.69 1.63 12.82
CA GLY A 51 -0.48 2.00 12.02
C GLY A 51 -0.60 1.35 10.64
N ILE A 52 0.16 0.30 10.31
CA ILE A 52 -0.17 -0.52 9.14
C ILE A 52 -1.40 -1.37 9.46
N ASN A 53 -2.56 -0.83 9.13
CA ASN A 53 -3.79 -1.60 8.93
C ASN A 53 -3.73 -2.19 7.52
N THR A 54 -2.95 -3.26 7.33
CA THR A 54 -3.17 -4.09 6.14
C THR A 54 -4.59 -4.65 6.25
N ALA A 55 -5.48 -4.32 5.32
CA ALA A 55 -6.84 -4.82 5.26
C ALA A 55 -6.85 -6.34 4.96
N THR A 56 -6.40 -7.15 5.91
CA THR A 56 -6.48 -8.60 5.85
C THR A 56 -7.75 -9.01 6.60
N ILE A 57 -8.73 -9.55 5.88
CA ILE A 57 -9.95 -10.09 6.48
C ILE A 57 -9.57 -11.36 7.24
N ASN A 58 -9.36 -11.25 8.56
CA ASN A 58 -9.33 -12.42 9.44
C ASN A 58 -10.77 -12.73 9.85
N THR A 59 -11.43 -13.59 9.08
CA THR A 59 -12.56 -14.36 9.59
C THR A 59 -11.97 -15.42 10.52
N ASN A 60 -12.03 -15.16 11.83
CA ASN A 60 -12.33 -16.14 12.89
C ASN A 60 -11.88 -15.59 14.25
N GLU A 61 -12.88 -15.42 15.13
CA GLU A 61 -12.85 -15.56 16.59
C GLU A 61 -11.63 -15.06 17.39
N SER A 62 -11.89 -14.14 18.32
CA SER A 62 -11.78 -14.41 19.77
C SER A 62 -11.11 -13.30 20.59
N VAL A 63 -11.68 -13.15 21.79
CA VAL A 63 -11.14 -12.63 23.05
C VAL A 63 -11.26 -11.13 23.34
N ALA A 64 -12.03 -10.88 24.39
CA ALA A 64 -12.28 -9.61 25.06
C ALA A 64 -11.19 -9.26 26.11
N GLU A 65 -11.26 -7.97 26.53
CA GLU A 65 -10.83 -7.37 27.82
C GLU A 65 -9.38 -6.83 27.96
N PRO A 66 -9.10 -5.91 28.93
CA PRO A 66 -9.94 -4.88 29.58
C PRO A 66 -9.21 -3.51 29.70
N VAL A 67 -9.93 -2.37 29.80
CA VAL A 67 -9.44 -1.26 30.67
C VAL A 67 -10.59 -0.63 31.46
N ASN A 68 -10.44 -0.76 32.76
CA ASN A 68 -11.20 -0.13 33.83
C ASN A 68 -10.74 1.32 34.01
N SER A 69 -11.67 2.28 34.01
CA SER A 69 -11.47 3.56 34.70
C SER A 69 -12.80 4.02 35.28
N ALA A 70 -12.80 4.20 36.60
CA ALA A 70 -13.98 4.36 37.44
C ALA A 70 -14.41 5.85 37.57
N ALA A 71 -15.68 6.11 37.21
CA ALA A 71 -16.76 6.81 37.94
C ALA A 71 -16.57 8.28 38.45
N PRO A 72 -17.63 9.04 38.85
CA PRO A 72 -19.06 8.67 38.99
C PRO A 72 -20.13 9.72 38.56
N ALA A 73 -21.39 9.24 38.56
CA ALA A 73 -22.69 9.92 38.84
C ALA A 73 -23.23 10.94 37.79
N ASP A 74 -24.52 11.04 37.47
CA ASP A 74 -25.74 10.52 38.09
C ASP A 74 -26.94 10.60 37.11
N THR A 75 -27.94 9.75 37.35
CA THR A 75 -29.38 9.96 37.07
C THR A 75 -29.91 10.04 35.63
N SER A 76 -30.53 8.94 35.14
CA SER A 76 -32.00 8.80 35.08
C SER A 76 -32.40 7.59 34.22
N VAL A 77 -32.95 6.56 34.85
CA VAL A 77 -33.77 5.52 34.20
C VAL A 77 -35.22 5.94 34.35
N THR A 78 -35.98 6.03 33.27
CA THR A 78 -37.41 5.67 33.26
C THR A 78 -37.78 5.25 31.84
N ASP A 79 -38.46 4.11 31.78
CA ASP A 79 -38.83 3.33 30.61
C ASP A 79 -39.71 4.06 29.59
N ASN A 80 -39.40 3.91 28.30
CA ASN A 80 -40.34 4.16 27.23
C ASN A 80 -40.63 2.84 26.50
N SER A 81 -41.65 2.14 26.99
CA SER A 81 -42.42 1.19 26.19
C SER A 81 -43.39 1.98 25.32
N SER A 82 -43.21 1.95 24.01
CA SER A 82 -44.31 1.83 23.03
C SER A 82 -43.70 1.79 21.63
N VAL A 83 -43.82 0.62 20.99
CA VAL A 83 -43.84 0.53 19.53
C VAL A 83 -45.18 1.10 19.10
N ASP A 84 -45.21 2.03 18.16
CA ASP A 84 -46.06 1.90 16.97
C ASP A 84 -45.77 2.99 15.93
N GLU A 85 -45.75 2.48 14.70
CA GLU A 85 -45.55 3.13 13.42
C GLU A 85 -46.75 4.01 13.02
N SER A 86 -46.48 5.19 12.44
CA SER A 86 -47.16 5.72 11.24
C SER A 86 -46.78 7.18 11.02
N GLY A 87 -46.34 7.50 9.80
CA GLY A 87 -45.64 8.74 9.48
C GLY A 87 -46.49 9.99 9.23
N VAL A 88 -45.83 11.14 9.24
CA VAL A 88 -45.87 12.12 8.14
C VAL A 88 -44.77 13.17 8.32
N VAL A 89 -44.20 13.53 7.18
CA VAL A 89 -43.17 14.53 6.87
C VAL A 89 -43.15 15.80 7.74
N THR A 90 -41.96 16.15 8.23
CA THR A 90 -41.56 17.55 8.45
C THR A 90 -40.14 17.72 7.89
N ASP A 91 -40.10 18.44 6.77
CA ASP A 91 -38.92 18.94 6.08
C ASP A 91 -38.18 19.94 6.98
N VAL A 92 -36.96 19.59 7.37
CA VAL A 92 -35.91 20.56 7.69
C VAL A 92 -34.63 20.04 7.04
N SER A 93 -34.56 20.26 5.73
CA SER A 93 -33.29 20.29 5.01
C SER A 93 -32.39 21.40 5.56
N SER A 94 -31.16 21.07 5.93
CA SER A 94 -29.96 21.59 5.25
C SER A 94 -28.73 20.96 5.89
N ASP A 95 -28.27 19.86 5.28
CA ASP A 95 -26.86 19.48 5.21
C ASP A 95 -26.01 20.71 4.87
N GLU A 96 -25.23 21.20 5.82
CA GLU A 96 -24.04 22.01 5.52
C GLU A 96 -22.93 21.06 5.04
N SER A 97 -23.22 20.36 3.93
CA SER A 97 -22.19 19.66 3.19
C SER A 97 -21.39 20.74 2.51
N SER A 98 -20.15 20.97 2.97
CA SER A 98 -19.18 21.82 2.30
C SER A 98 -19.00 21.28 0.88
N GLN A 99 -19.80 21.77 -0.05
CA GLN A 99 -19.78 21.39 -1.46
C GLN A 99 -18.46 21.92 -2.01
N THR A 100 -17.41 21.11 -1.94
CA THR A 100 -16.28 21.24 -2.86
C THR A 100 -16.83 20.99 -4.25
N ASP A 101 -16.76 22.00 -5.11
CA ASP A 101 -17.19 21.90 -6.51
C ASP A 101 -16.43 20.75 -7.18
N VAL A 102 -17.16 19.68 -7.51
CA VAL A 102 -16.63 18.56 -8.27
C VAL A 102 -16.57 18.97 -9.74
N LEU A 103 -15.37 19.01 -10.30
CA LEU A 103 -15.13 19.37 -11.70
C LEU A 103 -15.44 18.22 -12.65
N ASP A 104 -15.04 17.00 -12.28
CA ASP A 104 -15.21 15.81 -13.10
C ASP A 104 -15.21 14.53 -12.24
N VAL A 105 -15.63 13.41 -12.82
CA VAL A 105 -15.54 12.08 -12.22
C VAL A 105 -14.63 11.21 -13.09
N MET A 106 -13.54 10.72 -12.50
CA MET A 106 -12.54 9.92 -13.19
C MET A 106 -12.33 8.58 -12.49
N TYR A 107 -11.58 7.69 -13.14
CA TYR A 107 -11.26 6.36 -12.66
C TYR A 107 -9.76 6.13 -12.67
N VAL A 108 -9.26 5.47 -11.63
CA VAL A 108 -7.86 5.10 -11.50
C VAL A 108 -7.53 3.99 -12.51
N THR A 109 -6.54 4.17 -13.38
CA THR A 109 -6.21 3.21 -14.45
C THR A 109 -5.31 2.06 -13.99
N GLU A 110 -4.42 2.33 -13.04
CA GLU A 110 -3.47 1.37 -12.46
C GLU A 110 -3.16 1.71 -11.00
N TYR A 111 -2.34 0.91 -10.32
CA TYR A 111 -1.98 1.21 -8.92
C TYR A 111 -1.21 2.53 -8.83
N ALA A 112 -1.75 3.49 -8.08
CA ALA A 112 -1.20 4.83 -7.97
C ALA A 112 -1.27 5.33 -6.53
N TYR A 113 -0.23 6.06 -6.11
CA TYR A 113 -0.22 6.68 -4.79
C TYR A 113 -0.92 8.03 -4.82
N LEU A 114 -1.74 8.27 -3.80
CA LEU A 114 -2.26 9.59 -3.48
C LEU A 114 -1.27 10.30 -2.55
N HIS A 115 -0.93 11.54 -2.85
CA HIS A 115 0.04 12.34 -2.10
C HIS A 115 -0.62 13.47 -1.31
N VAL A 116 0.06 13.92 -0.25
CA VAL A 116 -0.37 15.08 0.57
C VAL A 116 -0.23 16.43 -0.15
N ALA A 117 0.64 16.50 -1.16
CA ALA A 117 0.92 17.69 -1.97
C ALA A 117 1.19 17.28 -3.42
N PRO A 118 1.04 18.19 -4.41
CA PRO A 118 1.33 17.90 -5.81
C PRO A 118 2.85 17.92 -6.06
N ASP A 119 3.60 17.03 -5.43
CA ASP A 119 5.05 16.92 -5.52
C ASP A 119 5.45 15.43 -5.57
N ASN A 120 6.50 15.11 -6.33
CA ASN A 120 7.02 13.74 -6.45
C ASN A 120 7.67 13.25 -5.14
N ASP A 121 8.18 14.17 -4.31
CA ASP A 121 8.80 13.86 -3.03
C ASP A 121 7.80 13.94 -1.85
N ALA A 122 6.52 14.22 -2.13
CA ALA A 122 5.49 14.30 -1.10
C ALA A 122 5.16 12.94 -0.49
N GLU A 123 4.83 12.95 0.81
CA GLU A 123 4.40 11.75 1.53
C GLU A 123 3.16 11.10 0.88
N ASN A 124 3.18 9.77 0.85
CA ASN A 124 2.08 8.96 0.36
C ASN A 124 1.00 8.83 1.44
N ILE A 125 -0.24 9.13 1.08
CA ILE A 125 -1.42 8.90 1.93
C ILE A 125 -1.87 7.46 1.81
N VAL A 126 -2.13 7.00 0.58
CA VAL A 126 -2.69 5.67 0.30
C VAL A 126 -2.35 5.23 -1.11
N CYS A 127 -2.23 3.92 -1.33
CA CYS A 127 -2.14 3.31 -2.66
C CYS A 127 -3.56 2.96 -3.14
N MET A 128 -3.99 3.55 -4.25
CA MET A 128 -5.29 3.32 -4.85
C MET A 128 -5.24 2.16 -5.84
N SER A 129 -6.27 1.32 -5.84
CA SER A 129 -6.42 0.23 -6.79
C SER A 129 -7.00 0.73 -8.14
N PRO A 130 -6.70 0.02 -9.25
CA PRO A 130 -7.37 0.29 -10.52
C PRO A 130 -8.89 0.19 -10.41
N GLY A 131 -9.61 1.04 -11.14
CA GLY A 131 -11.06 1.09 -11.22
C GLY A 131 -11.75 1.87 -10.09
N VAL A 132 -11.00 2.40 -9.12
CA VAL A 132 -11.54 3.30 -8.09
C VAL A 132 -12.05 4.58 -8.74
N GLN A 133 -13.29 4.94 -8.45
CA GLN A 133 -13.88 6.21 -8.87
C GLN A 133 -13.43 7.33 -7.94
N VAL A 134 -13.06 8.47 -8.54
CA VAL A 134 -12.63 9.67 -7.82
C VAL A 134 -13.34 10.90 -8.35
N ASN A 135 -13.60 11.87 -7.47
CA ASN A 135 -14.10 13.19 -7.82
C ASN A 135 -12.90 14.13 -8.00
N VAL A 136 -12.79 14.74 -9.17
CA VAL A 136 -11.76 15.75 -9.45
C VAL A 136 -12.20 17.08 -8.88
N LEU A 137 -11.32 17.71 -8.11
CA LEU A 137 -11.56 19.00 -7.46
C LEU A 137 -10.75 20.12 -8.12
N GLU A 138 -9.52 19.84 -8.56
CA GLU A 138 -8.60 20.84 -9.10
C GLU A 138 -7.54 20.19 -10.00
N TYR A 139 -7.11 20.91 -11.04
CA TYR A 139 -6.00 20.50 -11.92
C TYR A 139 -4.81 21.39 -11.64
N GLU A 140 -3.66 20.78 -11.36
CA GLU A 140 -2.40 21.49 -11.14
C GLU A 140 -1.60 21.58 -12.45
N ASP A 141 -0.87 22.68 -12.64
CA ASP A 141 -0.05 22.90 -13.84
C ASP A 141 1.10 21.90 -13.98
N ASN A 142 1.52 21.27 -12.89
CA ASN A 142 2.60 20.30 -12.84
C ASN A 142 2.17 18.85 -13.15
N GLY A 143 0.92 18.65 -13.57
CA GLY A 143 0.38 17.34 -13.98
C GLY A 143 -0.31 16.57 -12.86
N TYR A 144 -0.30 17.08 -11.63
CA TYR A 144 -1.12 16.52 -10.55
C TYR A 144 -2.57 16.98 -10.64
N VAL A 145 -3.45 16.17 -10.06
CA VAL A 145 -4.88 16.42 -9.98
C VAL A 145 -5.28 16.23 -8.52
N LYS A 146 -5.92 17.24 -7.95
CA LYS A 146 -6.51 17.14 -6.62
C LYS A 146 -7.81 16.38 -6.74
N ILE A 147 -7.93 15.30 -5.99
CA ILE A 147 -9.10 14.43 -6.00
C ILE A 147 -9.63 14.20 -4.61
N ASN A 148 -10.92 13.89 -4.56
CA ASN A 148 -11.62 13.35 -3.41
C ASN A 148 -12.12 11.95 -3.76
N PHE A 149 -12.07 11.02 -2.81
CA PHE A 149 -12.72 9.72 -2.99
C PHE A 149 -13.11 9.12 -1.63
N MET A 150 -14.01 8.13 -1.65
CA MET A 150 -14.40 7.41 -0.45
C MET A 150 -13.47 6.22 -0.23
N ASN A 151 -12.63 6.29 0.81
CA ASN A 151 -11.85 5.16 1.29
C ASN A 151 -12.63 4.37 2.36
N ILE A 152 -12.15 3.18 2.71
CA ILE A 152 -12.72 2.33 3.77
C ILE A 152 -12.78 3.02 5.12
N ASP A 153 -11.84 3.94 5.39
CA ASP A 153 -11.74 4.71 6.63
C ASP A 153 -12.49 6.05 6.56
N GLY A 154 -13.15 6.34 5.43
CA GLY A 154 -13.87 7.58 5.18
C GLY A 154 -13.35 8.37 3.96
N PRO A 155 -13.89 9.57 3.72
CA PRO A 155 -13.49 10.39 2.59
C PRO A 155 -12.04 10.85 2.73
N LEU A 156 -11.26 10.70 1.66
CA LEU A 156 -9.89 11.19 1.57
C LEU A 156 -9.76 12.19 0.42
N THR A 157 -8.89 13.18 0.63
CA THR A 157 -8.52 14.18 -0.38
C THR A 157 -7.00 14.23 -0.50
N GLY A 158 -6.50 14.32 -1.72
CA GLY A 158 -5.06 14.40 -1.99
C GLY A 158 -4.77 14.61 -3.47
N TYR A 159 -3.53 14.39 -3.86
CA TYR A 159 -3.04 14.67 -5.21
C TYR A 159 -2.56 13.38 -5.90
N ILE A 160 -2.98 13.16 -7.14
CA ILE A 160 -2.56 12.03 -7.98
C ILE A 160 -2.13 12.54 -9.35
N TYR A 161 -1.14 11.89 -9.97
CA TYR A 161 -0.72 12.26 -11.32
C TYR A 161 -1.82 11.96 -12.35
N LYS A 162 -2.06 12.90 -13.28
CA LYS A 162 -3.16 12.83 -14.25
C LYS A 162 -3.14 11.57 -15.12
N ASP A 163 -1.95 11.06 -15.45
CA ASP A 163 -1.81 9.88 -16.32
C ASP A 163 -2.37 8.59 -15.69
N TYR A 164 -2.57 8.58 -14.38
CA TYR A 164 -3.24 7.49 -13.66
C TYR A 164 -4.76 7.60 -13.66
N LEU A 165 -5.34 8.61 -14.33
CA LEU A 165 -6.77 8.85 -14.36
C LEU A 165 -7.32 8.74 -15.78
N THR A 166 -8.51 8.16 -15.91
CA THR A 166 -9.27 8.10 -17.15
C THR A 166 -10.73 8.48 -16.93
N THR A 167 -11.39 9.00 -17.97
CA THR A 167 -12.84 9.16 -18.01
C THR A 167 -13.55 7.91 -18.52
N ASP A 168 -12.81 6.88 -18.94
CA ASP A 168 -13.38 5.61 -19.38
C ASP A 168 -13.91 4.83 -18.17
N SER A 169 -15.23 4.71 -18.07
CA SER A 169 -15.90 3.97 -17.00
C SER A 169 -15.87 2.45 -17.21
N SER A 170 -15.36 1.94 -18.33
CA SER A 170 -15.26 0.49 -18.59
C SER A 170 -14.37 -0.23 -17.57
N ILE A 171 -13.44 0.50 -16.94
CA ILE A 171 -12.54 -0.02 -15.90
C ILE A 171 -13.11 0.11 -14.48
N ALA A 172 -14.26 0.77 -14.32
CA ALA A 172 -14.85 0.99 -13.02
C ALA A 172 -15.16 -0.34 -12.32
N VAL A 173 -14.79 -0.45 -11.05
CA VAL A 173 -15.13 -1.64 -10.25
C VAL A 173 -16.65 -1.70 -10.07
N GLN A 174 -17.26 -2.75 -10.63
CA GLN A 174 -18.68 -3.06 -10.43
C GLN A 174 -18.80 -3.89 -9.13
N TRP A 175 -19.59 -3.41 -8.18
CA TRP A 175 -19.87 -4.06 -6.89
C TRP A 175 -21.17 -4.88 -6.94
#